data_AF-A0A921E4M5-F1
#
_entry.id   AF-A0A921E4M5-F1
#
_cell.length_a   1.000
_cell.length_b   1.000
_cell.length_c   1.000
_cell.angle_alpha   90.00
_cell.angle_beta   90.00
_cell.angle_gamma   90.00
#
_symmetry.space_group_name_H-M   'P 1'
#
loop_
_entity.id
_entity.type
_entity.pdbx_description
1 polymer ?
#
loop_
_entity_poly.entity_id
_entity_poly.type
_entity_poly.pdbx_seq_one_letter_code
_entity_poly.pdbx_strand_id
1 'polypeptide(L)'
;MLEADDLPTVDQERLERLVTWHQNVAQRDGNLALGLEAEGLEEAARRNRVRSEAHRETARLLTLLRPQPASTVGVFRGHLTPKRPARIRAPP
;
A
#
# COMPACT_ATOMS: atom_id res chain seq x y z
N MET A 1 -22.40 7.93 -11.82
CA MET A 1 -21.12 7.90 -12.54
C MET A 1 -20.15 8.63 -11.63
N LEU A 2 -19.38 7.90 -10.82
CA LEU A 2 -18.36 8.51 -9.95
C LEU A 2 -17.14 8.71 -10.85
N GLU A 3 -16.79 9.97 -11.11
CA GLU A 3 -15.62 10.35 -11.89
C GLU A 3 -14.37 9.81 -11.19
N ALA A 4 -13.40 9.31 -11.96
CA ALA A 4 -12.16 8.77 -11.42
C ALA A 4 -11.32 9.80 -10.65
N ASP A 5 -11.67 11.09 -10.76
CA ASP A 5 -11.02 12.23 -10.09
C ASP A 5 -11.46 12.44 -8.64
N ASP A 6 -12.50 11.73 -8.15
CA ASP A 6 -12.97 11.83 -6.75
C ASP A 6 -12.26 10.84 -5.79
N LEU A 7 -11.21 10.16 -6.25
CA LEU A 7 -10.40 9.34 -5.35
C LEU A 7 -9.62 10.27 -4.41
N PRO A 8 -9.67 10.06 -3.08
CA PRO A 8 -8.87 10.87 -2.17
C PRO A 8 -7.41 10.68 -2.53
N THR A 9 -6.80 11.70 -3.12
CA THR A 9 -5.35 11.76 -3.31
C THR A 9 -4.73 11.66 -1.93
N VAL A 10 -4.30 10.45 -1.57
CA VAL A 10 -3.59 10.23 -0.31
C VAL A 10 -2.36 11.11 -0.38
N ASP A 11 -2.31 12.12 0.49
CA ASP A 11 -1.15 12.98 0.66
C ASP A 11 0.06 12.09 0.95
N GLN A 12 0.89 11.89 -0.06
CA GLN A 12 2.00 10.95 -0.02
C GLN A 12 3.00 11.34 1.06
N GLU A 13 3.21 12.63 1.27
CA GLU A 13 4.11 13.13 2.30
C GLU A 13 3.56 12.80 3.69
N ARG A 14 2.25 12.98 3.90
CA ARG A 14 1.60 12.59 5.15
C ARG A 14 1.66 11.08 5.38
N LEU A 15 1.47 10.27 4.34
CA LEU A 15 1.58 8.81 4.43
C LEU A 15 3.01 8.37 4.80
N GLU A 16 4.02 8.98 4.20
CA GLU A 16 5.44 8.71 4.51
C GLU A 16 5.79 9.10 5.95
N ARG A 17 5.29 10.25 6.43
CA ARG A 17 5.45 10.67 7.83
C ARG A 17 4.79 9.66 8.78
N LEU A 18 3.59 9.16 8.46
CA LEU A 18 2.91 8.15 9.29
C LEU A 18 3.65 6.81 9.33
N VAL A 19 4.13 6.33 8.18
CA VAL A 19 4.95 5.11 8.11
C VAL A 19 6.20 5.26 8.98
N THR A 20 6.91 6.38 8.82
CA THR A 20 8.15 6.66 9.57
C THR A 20 7.89 6.75 11.07
N TRP A 21 6.80 7.42 11.46
CA TRP A 21 6.39 7.52 12.86
C TRP A 21 6.12 6.14 13.47
N HIS A 22 5.34 5.30 12.80
CA HIS A 22 5.04 3.95 13.28
C HIS A 22 6.29 3.07 13.39
N GLN A 23 7.22 3.15 12.43
CA GLN A 23 8.50 2.45 12.50
C GLN A 23 9.34 2.90 13.71
N ASN A 24 9.41 4.21 13.97
CA ASN A 24 10.14 4.76 15.11
C ASN A 24 9.53 4.31 16.44
N VAL A 25 8.20 4.34 16.56
CA VAL A 25 7.51 3.87 17.79
C VAL A 25 7.71 2.37 17.96
N ALA A 26 7.60 1.57 16.90
CA ALA A 26 7.87 0.14 16.96
C ALA A 26 9.27 -0.16 17.48
N GLN A 27 10.28 0.55 16.98
CA GLN A 27 11.66 0.39 17.44
C GLN A 27 11.81 0.77 18.92
N ARG A 28 11.21 1.89 19.33
CA ARG A 28 11.26 2.35 20.73
C ARG A 28 10.61 1.35 21.68
N ASP A 29 9.40 0.89 21.38
CA ASP A 29 8.67 -0.07 22.22
C ASP A 29 9.38 -1.43 22.23
N GLY A 30 10.00 -1.83 21.12
CA GLY A 30 10.84 -3.04 21.06
C GLY A 30 12.09 -2.96 21.93
N ASN A 31 12.82 -1.84 21.88
CA ASN A 31 13.98 -1.60 22.74
C ASN A 31 13.59 -1.54 24.22
N LEU A 32 12.45 -0.90 24.54
CA LEU A 32 11.92 -0.83 25.89
C LEU A 32 11.55 -2.23 26.40
N ALA A 33 10.97 -3.09 25.56
CA ALA A 33 10.67 -4.47 25.94
C ALA A 33 11.94 -5.25 26.34
N LEU A 34 13.05 -5.07 25.62
CA LEU A 34 14.33 -5.69 25.95
C LEU A 34 14.89 -5.19 27.29
N GLY A 35 14.79 -3.88 27.55
CA GLY A 35 15.18 -3.30 28.84
C GLY A 35 14.36 -3.85 30.00
N LEU A 36 13.04 -3.90 29.84
CA LEU A 36 12.12 -4.43 30.85
C LEU A 36 12.34 -5.92 31.13
N GLU A 37 12.66 -6.71 30.11
CA GLU A 37 13.01 -8.12 30.29
C GLU A 37 14.30 -8.29 31.10
N ALA A 38 15.32 -7.47 30.82
CA ALA A 38 16.56 -7.46 31.60
C ALA A 38 16.34 -7.06 33.07
N GLU A 39 15.33 -6.24 33.35
CA GLU A 39 14.91 -5.84 34.70
C GLU A 39 13.98 -6.88 35.39
N GLY A 40 13.65 -7.98 34.72
CA GLY A 40 12.74 -9.02 35.25
C GLY A 40 11.25 -8.66 35.20
N LEU A 41 10.88 -7.61 34.46
CA LEU A 41 9.50 -7.14 34.30
C LEU A 41 8.82 -7.81 33.10
N GLU A 42 8.67 -9.13 33.14
CA GLU A 42 8.25 -9.96 31.99
C GLU A 42 6.89 -9.55 31.39
N GLU A 43 5.89 -9.25 32.21
CA GLU A 43 4.56 -8.85 31.72
C GLU A 43 4.61 -7.49 30.99
N ALA A 44 5.41 -6.55 31.50
CA ALA A 44 5.59 -5.25 30.87
C ALA A 44 6.38 -5.38 29.56
N ALA A 45 7.41 -6.22 29.54
CA ALA A 45 8.17 -6.56 28.34
C ALA A 45 7.24 -7.17 27.26
N ARG A 46 6.42 -8.17 27.63
CA ARG A 46 5.46 -8.82 26.73
C ARG A 46 4.50 -7.80 26.10
N ARG A 47 3.90 -6.91 26.89
CA ARG A 47 2.98 -5.88 26.38
C ARG A 47 3.66 -4.95 25.39
N ASN A 48 4.92 -4.58 25.64
CA ASN A 48 5.68 -3.72 24.74
C ASN A 48 6.06 -4.44 23.43
N ARG A 49 6.34 -5.75 23.45
CA ARG A 49 6.52 -6.55 22.22
C ARG A 49 5.27 -6.55 21.36
N VAL A 50 4.11 -6.83 21.96
CA VAL A 50 2.82 -6.81 21.24
C VAL A 50 2.55 -5.44 20.63
N ARG A 51 2.81 -4.36 21.37
CA ARG A 51 2.69 -2.99 20.83
C ARG A 51 3.66 -2.71 19.69
N SER A 52 4.92 -3.13 19.83
CA SER A 52 5.94 -3.00 18.78
C SER A 52 5.50 -3.70 17.50
N GLU A 53 5.00 -4.94 17.61
CA GLU A 53 4.46 -5.72 16.49
C GLU A 53 3.26 -5.04 15.83
N ALA A 54 2.31 -4.55 16.62
CA ALA A 54 1.15 -3.82 16.10
C ALA A 54 1.56 -2.57 15.30
N HIS A 55 2.59 -1.84 15.75
CA HIS A 55 3.13 -0.70 15.02
C HIS A 55 3.89 -1.10 13.75
N ARG A 56 4.63 -2.22 13.77
CA ARG A 56 5.27 -2.77 12.55
C ARG A 56 4.24 -3.15 11.50
N GLU A 57 3.18 -3.84 11.91
CA GLU A 57 2.12 -4.26 10.99
C GLU A 57 1.37 -3.05 10.44
N THR A 58 1.06 -2.05 11.29
CA THR A 58 0.45 -0.80 10.82
C THR A 58 1.34 -0.10 9.78
N ALA A 59 2.65 0.03 10.03
CA ALA A 59 3.58 0.63 9.07
C ALA A 59 3.61 -0.14 7.73
N ARG A 60 3.53 -1.48 7.79
CA ARG A 60 3.46 -2.34 6.61
C ARG A 60 2.17 -2.08 5.83
N LEU A 61 1.02 -2.06 6.49
CA LEU A 61 -0.27 -1.81 5.86
C LEU A 61 -0.33 -0.41 5.22
N LEU A 62 0.18 0.60 5.90
CA LEU A 62 0.28 1.97 5.36
C LEU A 62 1.17 2.01 4.10
N THR A 63 2.22 1.18 4.04
CA THR A 63 3.08 1.09 2.85
C THR A 63 2.33 0.53 1.64
N LEU A 64 1.30 -0.30 1.84
CA LEU A 64 0.45 -0.82 0.76
C LEU A 64 -0.51 0.24 0.20
N LEU A 65 -0.79 1.30 0.95
CA LEU A 65 -1.60 2.42 0.48
C LEU A 65 -0.82 3.41 -0.40
N ARG A 66 0.49 3.19 -0.58
CA ARG A 66 1.30 4.04 -1.46
C ARG A 66 0.77 3.94 -2.90
N PRO A 67 0.67 5.07 -3.61
CA PRO A 67 0.36 5.05 -5.03
C PRO A 67 1.37 4.16 -5.75
N GLN A 68 0.89 3.06 -6.31
CA GLN A 68 1.72 2.27 -7.22
C GLN A 68 1.84 3.08 -8.51
N PRO A 69 3.05 3.22 -9.09
CA PRO A 69 3.15 3.74 -10.45
C PRO A 69 2.22 2.88 -11.31
N ALA A 70 1.31 3.52 -12.06
CA ALA A 70 0.40 2.80 -12.94
C ALA A 70 1.24 1.80 -13.73
N SER A 71 0.98 0.50 -13.52
CA SER A 71 1.59 -0.55 -14.32
C SER A 71 1.42 -0.09 -15.76
N THR A 72 2.53 0.07 -16.47
CA THR A 72 2.53 0.18 -17.93
C THR A 72 2.07 -1.17 -18.44
N VAL A 73 0.79 -1.49 -18.23
CA VAL A 73 0.08 -2.57 -18.89
C VAL A 73 0.24 -2.24 -20.36
N GLY A 74 1.18 -2.94 -20.96
CA GLY A 74 1.62 -2.71 -22.31
C GLY A 74 0.41 -2.56 -23.20
N VAL A 75 0.35 -1.41 -23.87
CA VAL A 75 -0.19 -1.22 -25.21
C VAL A 75 -0.95 -2.48 -25.68
N PHE A 76 -2.27 -2.50 -25.49
CA PHE A 76 -3.16 -3.48 -26.11
C PHE A 76 -3.20 -3.21 -27.63
N ARG A 77 -2.07 -3.42 -28.33
CA ARG A 77 -1.96 -3.33 -29.79
C ARG A 77 -1.95 -4.74 -30.34
N GLY A 78 -3.07 -5.18 -30.89
CA GLY A 78 -3.03 -6.36 -31.75
C GLY A 78 -4.35 -6.80 -32.39
N HIS A 79 -5.48 -6.68 -31.71
CA HIS A 79 -6.68 -7.44 -32.12
C HIS A 79 -7.92 -6.60 -32.42
N LEU A 80 -7.82 -5.27 -32.40
CA LEU A 80 -8.88 -4.35 -32.87
C LEU A 80 -8.49 -3.68 -34.19
N THR A 81 -8.01 -4.44 -35.17
CA THR A 81 -8.04 -3.95 -36.55
C THR A 81 -9.48 -4.07 -37.04
N PRO A 82 -10.18 -2.96 -37.39
CA PRO A 82 -11.49 -3.09 -38.01
C PRO A 82 -11.32 -3.84 -39.33
N LYS A 83 -11.96 -5.03 -39.44
CA LYS A 83 -12.08 -5.74 -40.72
C LYS A 83 -12.74 -4.78 -41.70
N ARG A 84 -12.09 -4.58 -42.86
CA ARG A 84 -12.56 -3.71 -43.95
C ARG A 84 -14.06 -3.96 -44.22
N PRO A 85 -14.88 -2.91 -44.47
CA PRO A 85 -16.29 -3.10 -44.77
C PRO A 85 -16.43 -3.95 -46.05
N ALA A 86 -17.19 -5.04 -45.96
CA ALA A 86 -17.50 -5.88 -47.11
C ALA A 86 -18.27 -5.05 -48.13
N ARG A 87 -17.72 -4.88 -49.34
CA ARG A 87 -18.42 -4.27 -50.47
C ARG A 87 -19.43 -5.29 -50.99
N ILE A 88 -20.67 -5.21 -50.52
CA ILE A 88 -21.78 -5.98 -51.07
C ILE A 88 -22.09 -5.38 -52.45
N ARG A 89 -21.78 -6.10 -53.54
CA ARG A 89 -22.35 -5.83 -54.86
C ARG A 89 -23.74 -6.45 -54.89
N ALA A 90 -24.76 -5.65 -55.21
CA ALA A 90 -26.08 -6.18 -55.53
C ALA A 90 -25.98 -7.02 -56.83
N PRO A 91 -26.62 -8.19 -56.90
CA PRO A 91 -26.70 -8.98 -58.13
C PRO A 91 -27.65 -8.32 -59.16
N PRO A 92 -27.49 -8.64 -60.46
CA PRO A 92 -28.15 -7.96 -61.58
C PRO A 92 -29.67 -8.14 -61.62
#